data_AF-A0A4P6A3P1-F1
#
_entry.id   AF-A0A4P6A3P1-F1
#
_cell.length_a   1.000
_cell.length_b   1.000
_cell.length_c   1.000
_cell.angle_alpha   90.00
_cell.angle_beta   90.00
_cell.angle_gamma   90.00
#
_symmetry.space_group_name_H-M   'P 1'
#
loop_
_entity.id
_entity.type
_entity.pdbx_description
1 polymer ?
#
loop_
_entity_poly.entity_id
_entity_poly.type
_entity_poly.pdbx_seq_one_letter_code
_entity_poly.pdbx_strand_id
1 'polypeptide(L)' 'MSEGLQTSRLQQALDTVESLSIEEQNLIVEILVKRLQRSRREQLLQEIKEVRQEAAEGMIIVGSVDDFLRELER' A
#
# COMPACT_ATOMS: atom_id res chain seq x y z
N MET A 1 -26.42 3.14 -3.93
CA MET A 1 -26.58 1.97 -4.82
C MET A 1 -25.22 1.57 -5.42
N SER A 2 -24.24 1.23 -4.57
CA SER A 2 -22.84 1.08 -5.00
C SER A 2 -22.20 -0.25 -4.58
N GLU A 3 -22.85 -1.01 -3.69
CA GLU A 3 -22.31 -2.29 -3.19
C GLU A 3 -22.50 -3.45 -4.17
N GLY A 4 -23.56 -3.48 -4.98
CA GLY A 4 -23.85 -4.59 -5.91
C GLY A 4 -22.95 -4.68 -7.15
N LEU A 5 -22.22 -3.61 -7.51
CA LEU A 5 -21.34 -3.58 -8.69
C LEU A 5 -19.92 -4.08 -8.39
N GLN A 6 -19.44 -3.90 -7.15
CA GLN A 6 -18.12 -4.34 -6.70
C GLN A 6 -18.06 -5.87 -6.62
N THR A 7 -19.14 -6.50 -6.12
CA THR A 7 -19.30 -7.96 -6.08
C THR A 7 -19.23 -8.57 -7.48
N SER A 8 -19.71 -7.85 -8.50
CA SER A 8 -19.75 -8.34 -9.89
C SER A 8 -18.35 -8.51 -10.51
N ARG A 9 -17.46 -7.51 -10.37
CA ARG A 9 -16.11 -7.58 -10.96
C ARG A 9 -15.19 -8.55 -10.24
N LEU A 10 -15.26 -8.59 -8.91
CA LEU A 10 -14.47 -9.53 -8.12
C LEU A 10 -14.90 -10.97 -8.44
N GLN A 11 -16.21 -11.24 -8.48
CA GLN A 11 -16.72 -12.55 -8.82
C GLN A 11 -16.31 -12.97 -10.23
N GLN A 12 -16.42 -12.08 -11.23
CA GLN A 12 -15.96 -12.38 -12.59
C GLN A 12 -14.47 -12.72 -12.65
N ALA A 13 -13.62 -12.06 -11.86
CA ALA A 13 -12.21 -12.37 -11.79
C ALA A 13 -11.96 -13.75 -11.17
N LEU A 14 -12.70 -14.10 -10.12
CA LEU A 14 -12.65 -15.44 -9.51
C LEU A 14 -13.10 -16.51 -10.49
N ASP A 15 -14.25 -16.33 -11.13
CA ASP A 15 -14.80 -17.26 -12.13
C ASP A 15 -13.81 -17.48 -13.29
N THR A 16 -13.12 -16.41 -13.71
CA THR A 16 -12.08 -16.50 -14.75
C THR A 16 -10.89 -17.32 -14.29
N VAL A 17 -10.40 -17.11 -13.06
CA VAL A 17 -9.27 -17.87 -12.50
C VAL A 17 -9.66 -19.34 -12.31
N GLU A 18 -10.86 -19.62 -11.80
CA GLU A 18 -11.37 -20.97 -11.58
C GLU A 18 -11.54 -21.76 -12.89
N SER A 19 -11.73 -21.08 -14.02
CA SER A 19 -11.83 -21.72 -15.35
C SER A 19 -10.48 -22.25 -15.90
N LEU A 20 -9.36 -21.90 -15.28
CA LEU A 20 -8.02 -22.30 -15.70
C LEU A 20 -7.62 -23.65 -15.09
N SER A 21 -6.55 -24.26 -15.59
CA SER A 21 -5.97 -25.46 -14.98
C SER A 21 -5.45 -25.19 -13.56
N ILE A 22 -5.32 -26.23 -12.74
CA ILE A 22 -4.81 -26.11 -11.37
C ILE A 22 -3.38 -25.54 -11.36
N GLU A 23 -2.55 -25.92 -12.33
CA GLU A 23 -1.20 -25.41 -12.51
C GLU A 23 -1.19 -23.90 -12.79
N GLU A 24 -2.09 -23.44 -13.68
CA GLU A 24 -2.23 -22.01 -14.00
C GLU A 24 -2.79 -21.21 -12.83
N GLN A 25 -3.77 -21.76 -12.10
CA GLN A 25 -4.31 -21.14 -10.89
C GLN A 25 -3.21 -20.93 -9.84
N ASN A 26 -2.39 -21.95 -9.59
CA ASN A 26 -1.27 -21.86 -8.66
C ASN A 26 -0.23 -20.82 -9.12
N LEU A 27 0.08 -20.79 -10.42
CA LEU A 27 0.99 -19.79 -10.99
C LEU A 27 0.46 -18.36 -10.83
N ILE A 28 -0.85 -18.15 -11.00
CA ILE A 28 -1.49 -16.85 -10.78
C ILE A 28 -1.33 -16.40 -9.34
N VAL A 29 -1.58 -17.30 -8.36
CA VAL A 29 -1.42 -16.99 -6.94
C VAL A 29 0.02 -16.57 -6.65
N GLU A 30 1.01 -17.31 -7.13
CA GLU A 30 2.42 -16.97 -6.93
C GLU A 30 2.79 -15.60 -7.52
N ILE A 31 2.33 -15.31 -8.74
CA ILE A 31 2.60 -14.04 -9.42
C ILE A 31 1.93 -12.89 -8.65
N LEU A 32 0.68 -13.07 -8.23
CA LEU A 32 -0.10 -12.05 -7.55
C LEU A 32 0.54 -11.67 -6.21
N VAL A 33 0.95 -12.67 -5.41
CA VAL A 33 1.65 -12.44 -4.14
C VAL A 33 2.93 -11.62 -4.36
N LYS A 34 3.76 -12.00 -5.36
CA LYS A 34 5.00 -11.27 -5.68
C LYS A 34 4.72 -9.83 -6.10
N ARG A 35 3.64 -9.59 -6.86
CA ARG A 35 3.24 -8.24 -7.30
C ARG A 35 2.74 -7.39 -6.13
N LEU A 36 1.93 -7.94 -5.24
CA LEU A 36 1.45 -7.23 -4.04
C LEU A 36 2.61 -6.83 -3.12
N GLN A 37 3.57 -7.74 -2.91
CA GLN A 37 4.78 -7.43 -2.14
C GLN A 37 5.65 -6.36 -2.80
N ARG A 38 5.72 -6.33 -4.14
CA ARG A 38 6.42 -5.26 -4.87
C ARG A 38 5.70 -3.92 -4.68
N SER A 39 4.39 -3.88 -4.90
CA SER A 39 3.60 -2.65 -4.77
C SER A 39 3.71 -2.05 -3.36
N ARG A 40 3.63 -2.88 -2.31
CA ARG A 40 3.83 -2.42 -0.93
C ARG A 40 5.22 -1.83 -0.70
N ARG A 41 6.27 -2.43 -1.28
CA ARG A 41 7.64 -1.89 -1.18
C ARG A 41 7.77 -0.56 -1.91
N GLU A 42 7.15 -0.43 -3.08
CA GLU A 42 7.15 0.83 -3.85
C GLU A 42 6.42 1.94 -3.08
N GLN A 43 5.28 1.64 -2.45
CA GLN A 43 4.58 2.58 -1.57
C GLN A 43 5.47 3.02 -0.39
N LEU A 44 6.11 2.07 0.29
CA LEU A 44 7.01 2.40 1.41
C LEU A 44 8.20 3.26 0.95
N LEU A 45 8.76 2.99 -0.22
CA LEU A 45 9.85 3.81 -0.78
C LEU A 45 9.39 5.23 -1.10
N GLN A 46 8.15 5.39 -1.55
CA GLN A 46 7.55 6.69 -1.82
C GLN A 46 7.34 7.47 -0.52
N GLU A 47 6.76 6.84 0.51
CA GLU A 47 6.61 7.44 1.85
C GLU A 47 7.95 7.85 2.45
N ILE A 48 8.97 6.98 2.37
CA ILE A 48 10.33 7.30 2.85
C ILE A 48 10.93 8.48 2.07
N LYS A 49 10.67 8.58 0.77
CA LYS A 49 11.17 9.68 -0.06
C LYS A 49 10.53 11.01 0.36
N GLU A 50 9.23 11.01 0.62
CA GLU A 50 8.50 12.18 1.11
C GLU A 50 9.05 12.64 2.47
N VAL A 51 9.16 11.73 3.43
CA VAL A 51 9.74 12.03 4.76
C VAL A 51 11.18 12.56 4.65
N ARG A 52 12.01 11.98 3.77
CA ARG A 52 13.39 12.46 3.55
C ARG A 52 13.43 13.84 2.91
N GLN A 53 12.49 14.14 2.02
CA GLN A 53 12.39 15.45 1.39
C GLN A 53 11.97 16.51 2.42
N GLU A 54 10.94 16.24 3.21
CA GLU A 54 10.49 17.12 4.30
C GLU A 54 11.60 17.35 5.35
N ALA A 55 12.37 16.30 5.68
CA ALA A 55 13.55 16.45 6.54
C ALA A 55 14.62 17.36 5.91
N ALA A 56 14.89 17.20 4.62
CA ALA A 56 15.88 18.01 3.90
C ALA A 56 15.45 19.47 3.73
N GLU A 57 14.15 19.71 3.60
CA GLU A 57 13.53 21.04 3.52
C GLU A 57 13.41 21.72 4.90
N GLY A 58 13.81 21.05 5.99
CA GLY A 58 13.75 21.58 7.35
C GLY A 58 12.33 21.61 7.94
N MET A 59 11.39 20.89 7.30
CA MET A 59 9.98 20.80 7.71
C MET A 59 9.75 19.77 8.82
N ILE A 60 10.80 19.01 9.20
CA ILE A 60 10.78 18.04 10.31
C ILE A 60 11.70 18.54 11.43
N ILE A 61 11.10 18.79 12.60
CA ILE A 61 11.82 19.11 13.83
C ILE A 61 11.97 17.81 14.63
N VAL A 62 13.21 17.39 14.85
CA VAL A 62 13.53 16.22 15.70
C VAL A 62 13.90 16.73 17.08
N GLY A 63 13.06 16.44 18.08
CA GLY A 63 13.23 16.87 19.46
C GLY A 63 12.70 15.85 20.46
N SER A 64 12.93 16.10 21.74
CA SER A 64 12.34 15.33 22.83
C SER A 64 10.83 15.62 22.94
N VAL A 65 10.12 14.79 23.72
CA VAL A 65 8.69 15.05 24.04
C VAL A 65 8.53 16.43 24.69
N ASP A 66 9.49 16.87 25.50
CA ASP A 66 9.47 18.19 26.13
C ASP A 66 9.61 19.32 25.09
N ASP A 67 10.40 19.11 24.03
CA ASP A 67 10.55 20.09 22.94
C ASP A 67 9.26 20.22 22.12
N PHE A 68 8.58 19.09 21.88
CA PHE A 68 7.27 19.07 21.21
C PHE A 68 6.19 19.79 22.03
N LEU A 69 6.12 19.54 23.34
CA LEU A 69 5.14 20.20 24.22
C LEU A 69 5.34 21.72 24.26
N ARG A 70 6.59 22.20 24.29
CA ARG A 70 6.91 23.63 24.24
C ARG A 70 6.48 24.32 22.94
N GLU A 71 6.45 23.58 21.83
CA GLU A 71 6.05 24.12 20.53
C GLU A 71 4.52 24.25 20.41
N LEU A 72 3.75 23.36 21.06
CA LEU A 72 2.29 23.42 21.11
C LEU A 72 1.74 24.52 22.04
N GLU A 73 2.53 24.96 23.03
CA GLU A 73 2.16 26.02 23.97
C GLU A 73 2.37 27.45 23.42
N ARG A 74 2.74 27.57 22.13
CA ARG A 74 3.06 28.82 21.45
C ARG A 74 1.87 29.38 20.66
#